data_AF-A0A382PGK9-F1
#
_entry.id   AF-A0A382PGK9-F1
#
_cell.length_a   1.000
_cell.length_b   1.000
_cell.length_c   1.000
_cell.angle_alpha   90.00
_cell.angle_beta   90.00
_cell.angle_gamma   90.00
#
_symmetry.space_group_name_H-M   'P 1'
#
loop_
_entity.id
_entity.type
_entity.pdbx_description
1 polymer ?
#
loop_
_entity_poly.entity_id
_entity_poly.type
_entity_poly.pdbx_seq_one_letter_code
_entity_poly.pdbx_strand_id
1 'polypeptide(L)' 'MSLLLRPKCDAATAAQISFLAAVALSTAVVQIAPQLSPVHKWPNDVLIDGAKLSGILLESAANSPGGIDWLIL' A
#
# COMPACT_ATOMS: atom_id res chain seq x y z
N MET A 1 2.96 5.05 10.07
CA MET A 1 1.55 5.50 9.93
C MET A 1 0.72 4.26 9.68
N SER A 2 -0.51 4.19 10.18
CA SER A 2 -1.44 3.12 9.81
C SER A 2 -2.82 3.67 9.49
N LEU A 3 -3.54 3.02 8.59
CA LEU A 3 -4.85 3.44 8.11
C LEU A 3 -5.86 2.28 8.21
N LEU A 4 -6.90 2.46 9.02
CA LEU A 4 -8.01 1.51 9.11
C LEU A 4 -9.00 1.74 7.96
N LEU A 5 -9.25 0.71 7.17
CA LEU A 5 -10.17 0.72 6.04
C LEU A 5 -11.22 -0.38 6.18
N ARG A 6 -12.41 -0.16 5.61
CA ARG A 6 -13.52 -1.12 5.56
C ARG A 6 -14.04 -1.26 4.12
N PRO A 7 -13.25 -1.87 3.22
CA PRO A 7 -13.60 -1.96 1.81
C PRO A 7 -14.84 -2.84 1.59
N LYS A 8 -15.72 -2.44 0.68
CA LYS A 8 -16.92 -3.19 0.30
C LYS A 8 -16.70 -3.96 -1.00
N CYS A 9 -15.72 -4.87 -1.00
CA CYS A 9 -15.36 -5.72 -2.14
C CYS A 9 -14.86 -7.08 -1.65
N ASP A 10 -14.59 -8.00 -2.59
CA ASP A 10 -13.99 -9.29 -2.28
C ASP A 10 -12.54 -9.16 -1.78
N ALA A 11 -12.04 -10.20 -1.12
CA ALA A 11 -10.70 -10.21 -0.55
C ALA A 11 -9.57 -10.00 -1.57
N ALA A 12 -9.72 -10.49 -2.81
CA ALA A 12 -8.68 -10.35 -3.83
C ALA A 12 -8.57 -8.90 -4.30
N THR A 13 -9.71 -8.23 -4.51
CA THR A 13 -9.78 -6.80 -4.80
C THR A 13 -9.24 -5.98 -3.63
N ALA A 14 -9.62 -6.31 -2.40
CA ALA A 14 -9.17 -5.63 -1.19
C ALA A 14 -7.64 -5.71 -1.00
N ALA A 15 -7.02 -6.84 -1.32
CA ALA A 15 -5.57 -7.03 -1.24
C ALA A 15 -4.78 -6.09 -2.16
N GLN A 16 -5.38 -5.61 -3.26
CA GLN A 16 -4.73 -4.66 -4.19
C GLN A 16 -4.42 -3.31 -3.53
N ILE A 17 -5.03 -2.99 -2.38
CA ILE A 17 -4.76 -1.76 -1.62
C ILE A 17 -3.29 -1.66 -1.23
N SER A 18 -2.58 -2.77 -0.98
CA SER A 18 -1.14 -2.75 -0.71
C SER A 18 -0.34 -2.17 -1.89
N PHE A 19 -0.67 -2.58 -3.12
CA PHE A 19 -0.03 -2.07 -4.33
C PHE A 19 -0.40 -0.61 -4.61
N LEU A 20 -1.67 -0.27 -4.39
CA LEU A 20 -2.14 1.11 -4.50
C LEU A 20 -1.36 2.03 -3.54
N ALA A 21 -1.07 1.59 -2.32
CA ALA A 21 -0.28 2.34 -1.36
C ALA A 21 1.15 2.59 -1.84
N ALA A 22 1.80 1.61 -2.49
CA ALA A 22 3.13 1.79 -3.07
C ALA A 22 3.14 2.86 -4.17
N VAL A 23 2.16 2.81 -5.08
CA VAL A 23 2.01 3.80 -6.16
C VAL A 23 1.66 5.17 -5.60
N ALA A 24 0.75 5.24 -4.64
CA ALA A 24 0.34 6.49 -4.00
C ALA A 24 1.51 7.17 -3.27
N LEU A 25 2.33 6.40 -2.55
CA LEU A 25 3.52 6.92 -1.88
C LEU A 25 4.51 7.51 -2.90
N SER A 26 4.83 6.78 -3.97
CA SER A 26 5.72 7.30 -5.02
C SER A 26 5.16 8.55 -5.69
N THR A 27 3.84 8.58 -5.95
CA THR A 27 3.16 9.75 -6.52
C THR A 27 3.28 10.96 -5.59
N ALA A 28 3.01 10.78 -4.31
CA ALA A 28 3.12 11.84 -3.30
C ALA A 28 4.55 12.37 -3.18
N VAL A 29 5.55 11.47 -3.19
CA VAL A 29 6.97 11.86 -3.15
C VAL A 29 7.34 12.72 -4.35
N VAL A 30 6.98 12.32 -5.57
CA VAL A 30 7.28 13.09 -6.79
C VAL A 30 6.56 14.44 -6.79
N GLN A 31 5.35 14.52 -6.23
CA GLN A 31 4.62 15.79 -6.12
C GLN A 31 5.31 16.81 -5.21
N ILE A 32 5.93 16.38 -4.11
CA ILE A 32 6.59 17.27 -3.14
C ILE A 32 8.09 17.46 -3.39
N ALA A 33 8.72 16.49 -4.07
CA ALA A 33 10.15 16.44 -4.35
C ALA A 33 10.38 15.87 -5.76
N PRO A 34 10.11 16.67 -6.82
CA PRO A 34 10.10 16.20 -8.21
C PRO A 34 11.47 15.74 -8.74
N GLN A 35 12.56 16.08 -8.06
CA GLN A 35 13.91 15.62 -8.37
C GLN A 35 14.17 14.16 -7.94
N LEU A 36 13.34 13.60 -7.05
CA LEU A 36 13.50 12.24 -6.57
C LEU A 36 12.83 11.26 -7.54
N SER A 37 13.44 10.08 -7.70
CA SER A 37 12.92 9.00 -8.57
C SER A 37 12.66 7.74 -7.75
N PRO A 38 11.46 7.60 -7.14
CA PRO A 38 11.11 6.42 -6.37
C PRO A 38 11.06 5.16 -7.24
N VAL A 39 11.57 4.05 -6.72
CA VAL A 39 11.54 2.73 -7.36
C VAL A 39 10.80 1.74 -6.46
N HIS A 40 9.95 0.90 -7.05
CA HIS A 40 9.22 -0.14 -6.31
C HIS A 40 10.04 -1.42 -6.22
N LYS A 41 10.48 -1.79 -5.02
CA LYS A 41 10.94 -3.14 -4.71
C LYS A 41 9.72 -3.96 -4.34
N TRP A 42 9.16 -4.61 -5.35
CA TRP A 42 7.93 -5.39 -5.23
C TRP A 42 8.03 -6.50 -4.16
N PRO A 43 6.96 -6.76 -3.39
CA PRO A 43 5.64 -6.12 -3.45
C PRO A 43 5.46 -4.88 -2.59
N ASN A 44 6.37 -4.61 -1.65
CA ASN A 44 6.02 -3.86 -0.44
C ASN A 44 6.95 -2.70 -0.10
N ASP A 45 8.03 -2.48 -0.85
CA ASP A 45 9.02 -1.47 -0.50
C ASP A 45 9.14 -0.40 -1.59
N VAL A 46 9.25 0.86 -1.17
CA VAL A 46 9.64 1.98 -2.04
C VAL A 46 11.08 2.36 -1.71
N LEU A 47 11.90 2.54 -2.73
CA LEU A 47 13.32 2.88 -2.64
C LEU A 47 13.58 4.22 -3.32
N ILE A 48 14.63 4.91 -2.88
CA ILE A 48 15.25 6.07 -3.55
C ILE A 48 16.75 5.80 -3.60
N ASP A 49 17.37 5.94 -4.76
CA ASP A 49 18.81 5.73 -4.98
C ASP A 49 19.32 4.38 -4.42
N GLY A 50 18.50 3.33 -4.53
CA GLY A 50 18.80 2.00 -4.03
C GLY A 50 18.63 1.80 -2.51
N ALA A 51 18.38 2.87 -1.74
CA ALA A 51 18.10 2.81 -0.31
C ALA A 51 16.58 2.73 -0.05
N LYS A 52 16.19 2.03 1.02
CA LYS A 52 14.77 1.89 1.40
C LYS A 52 14.23 3.21 1.94
N LEU A 53 13.14 3.70 1.33
CA LEU A 53 12.37 4.86 1.78
C LEU A 53 11.28 4.42 2.77
N SER A 54 10.45 3.44 2.39
CA SER A 54 9.35 2.94 3.22
C SER A 54 9.04 1.49 2.90
N GLY A 55 8.56 0.76 3.91
CA GLY A 55 7.84 -0.49 3.72
C GLY A 55 6.34 -0.29 3.87
N ILE A 56 5.57 -1.17 3.23
CA ILE A 56 4.10 -1.19 3.21
C ILE A 56 3.66 -2.57 3.71
N LEU A 57 2.72 -2.58 4.65
CA LEU A 57 2.17 -3.80 5.22
C LEU A 57 0.65 -3.69 5.16
N LEU A 58 -0.01 -4.76 4.74
CA LEU A 58 -1.47 -4.84 4.75
C LEU A 58 -1.88 -6.01 5.65
N GLU A 59 -2.56 -5.68 6.73
CA GLU A 59 -3.18 -6.64 7.64
C GLU A 59 -4.70 -6.62 7.46
N SER A 60 -5.37 -7.74 7.73
CA SER A 60 -6.80 -7.88 7.48
C SER A 60 -7.47 -8.83 8.46
N ALA A 61 -8.77 -8.64 8.67
CA ALA A 61 -9.64 -9.68 9.19
C ALA A 61 -10.79 -9.95 8.25
N ALA A 62 -11.21 -11.21 8.18
CA ALA A 62 -12.35 -11.67 7.40
C ALA A 62 -13.49 -12.10 8.32
N ASN A 63 -14.72 -11.79 7.92
CA ASN A 63 -15.95 -12.19 8.58
C ASN A 63 -16.90 -12.82 7.57
N SER A 64 -17.24 -14.11 7.77
CA SER A 64 -18.05 -14.92 6.84
C SER A 64 -17.34 -15.27 5.52
N PRO A 65 -17.77 -16.28 4.76
CA PRO A 65 -16.98 -16.76 3.62
C PRO A 65 -17.00 -15.74 2.48
N GLY A 66 -15.89 -15.01 2.31
CA GLY A 66 -15.60 -14.19 1.13
C GLY A 66 -15.43 -12.68 1.36
N GLY A 67 -15.74 -12.16 2.56
CA GLY A 67 -15.68 -10.73 2.87
C GLY A 67 -14.51 -10.32 3.79
N ILE A 68 -14.03 -9.08 3.63
CA ILE A 68 -13.07 -8.43 4.54
C ILE A 68 -13.85 -7.50 5.48
N ASP A 69 -13.69 -7.67 6.80
CA ASP A 69 -14.28 -6.77 7.82
C ASP A 69 -13.55 -5.44 7.85
N TRP A 70 -12.22 -5.54 7.89
CA TRP A 70 -11.31 -4.43 7.96
C TRP A 70 -9.94 -4.77 7.36
N LEU A 71 -9.27 -3.72 6.91
CA LEU A 71 -7.84 -3.71 6.57
C LEU A 71 -7.12 -2.68 7.44
N ILE A 72 -5.90 -2.97 7.84
CA ILE A 72 -4.94 -2.00 8.38
C ILE A 72 -3.79 -1.95 7.38
N LEU A 73 -3.67 -0.81 6.70
CA LEU A 73 -2.51 -0.45 5.89
C LEU A 73 -1.47 0.26 6.76
#